data_AF-A0A1Z4QD62-F1
#
_entry.id   AF-A0A1Z4QD62-F1
#
_cell.length_a   1.000
_cell.length_b   1.000
_cell.length_c   1.000
_cell.angle_alpha   90.00
_cell.angle_beta   90.00
_cell.angle_gamma   90.00
#
_symmetry.space_group_name_H-M   'P 1'
#
loop_
_entity.id
_entity.type
_entity.pdbx_description
1 polymer ?
#
loop_
_entity_poly.entity_id
_entity_poly.type
_entity_poly.pdbx_seq_one_letter_code
_entity_poly.pdbx_strand_id
1 'polypeptide(L)' 'MSTKELLIQEISSMSETELIETLNIIRSIKNKQSTKVSKPQPPHRQGSGKSILRHAGKWVGDDLRECLAIVQSSRGLAEF' A
#
# COMPACT_ATOMS: atom_id res chain seq x y z
N MET A 1 -31.78 17.11 -4.60
CA MET A 1 -30.51 17.32 -3.89
C MET A 1 -29.37 16.96 -4.82
N SER A 2 -28.43 17.87 -5.04
CA SER A 2 -27.19 17.57 -5.75
C SER A 2 -26.24 16.77 -4.87
N THR A 3 -25.31 16.01 -5.47
CA THR A 3 -24.29 15.25 -4.72
C THR A 3 -23.40 16.16 -3.87
N LYS A 4 -23.24 17.43 -4.26
CA LYS A 4 -22.52 18.44 -3.48
C LYS A 4 -23.27 18.83 -2.20
N GLU A 5 -24.59 18.99 -2.28
CA GLU A 5 -25.42 19.33 -1.13
C GLU A 5 -25.40 18.22 -0.07
N LEU A 6 -25.49 16.96 -0.50
CA LEU A 6 -25.40 15.80 0.41
C LEU A 6 -24.05 15.74 1.13
N LEU A 7 -22.96 16.05 0.42
CA LEU A 7 -21.62 16.11 1.00
C LEU A 7 -21.48 17.22 2.06
N ILE A 8 -22.03 18.40 1.79
CA ILE A 8 -21.99 19.53 2.73
C ILE A 8 -22.79 19.20 3.99
N GLN A 9 -23.94 18.54 3.84
CA GLN A 9 -24.76 18.11 4.97
C GLN A 9 -24.00 17.10 5.84
N GLU A 10 -23.37 16.09 5.25
CA GLU A 10 -22.63 15.05 5.98
C GLU A 10 -21.41 15.63 6.71
N ILE A 11 -20.64 16.50 6.05
CA ILE A 11 -19.47 17.18 6.62
C ILE A 11 -19.85 18.00 7.85
N SER A 12 -21.06 18.58 7.88
CA SER A 12 -21.53 19.42 8.98
C SER A 12 -21.85 18.62 10.26
N SER A 13 -22.07 17.30 10.14
CA SER A 13 -22.34 16.41 11.27
C SER A 13 -21.13 15.59 11.74
N MET A 14 -19.99 15.67 11.05
CA MET A 14 -18.80 14.87 11.34
C MET A 14 -17.91 15.48 12.43
N SER A 15 -17.16 14.62 13.12
CA SER A 15 -16.12 15.03 14.06
C SER A 15 -14.82 15.46 13.35
N GLU A 16 -13.99 16.25 14.01
CA GLU A 16 -12.74 16.78 13.44
C GLU A 16 -11.75 15.68 12.99
N THR A 17 -11.71 14.56 13.72
CA THR A 17 -10.87 13.41 13.35
C THR A 17 -11.32 12.76 12.05
N GLU A 18 -12.63 12.61 11.84
CA GLU A 18 -13.20 12.04 10.62
C GLU A 18 -13.04 13.00 9.43
N LEU A 19 -13.11 14.31 9.67
CA LEU A 19 -12.83 15.32 8.66
C LEU A 19 -11.40 15.25 8.15
N ILE A 20 -10.41 15.05 9.03
CA ILE A 20 -9.00 14.90 8.66
C ILE A 20 -8.80 13.66 7.78
N GLU A 21 -9.38 12.52 8.15
CA GLU A 21 -9.30 11.29 7.37
C GLU A 21 -9.94 11.45 5.99
N THR A 22 -11.13 12.05 5.94
CA THR A 22 -11.86 12.31 4.70
C THR A 22 -11.07 13.23 3.78
N LEU A 23 -10.42 14.26 4.33
CA LEU A 23 -9.57 15.18 3.59
C LEU A 23 -8.36 14.46 2.98
N ASN A 24 -7.74 13.54 3.73
CA ASN A 24 -6.64 12.71 3.22
C ASN A 24 -7.09 11.79 2.08
N ILE A 25 -8.30 11.21 2.16
CA ILE A 25 -8.88 10.40 1.09
C ILE A 25 -9.14 11.24 -0.16
N ILE A 26 -9.73 12.44 -0.02
CA ILE A 26 -9.97 13.36 -1.14
C ILE A 26 -8.64 13.76 -1.81
N ARG A 27 -7.61 14.08 -1.04
CA ARG A 27 -6.26 14.37 -1.56
C ARG A 27 -5.69 13.17 -2.32
N SER A 28 -5.86 11.95 -1.79
CA SER A 28 -5.43 10.72 -2.46
C SER A 28 -6.14 10.52 -3.80
N ILE A 29 -7.45 10.76 -3.87
CA ILE A 29 -8.23 10.67 -5.12
C ILE A 29 -7.73 11.69 -6.14
N LYS A 30 -7.52 12.95 -5.74
CA LYS A 30 -7.01 14.02 -6.61
C LYS A 30 -5.61 13.70 -7.14
N ASN A 31 -4.72 13.21 -6.28
CA ASN A 31 -3.37 12.82 -6.65
C ASN A 31 -3.35 11.62 -7.59
N LYS A 32 -4.20 10.60 -7.35
CA LYS A 32 -4.35 9.45 -8.28
C LYS A 32 -4.78 9.90 -9.66
N GLN A 33 -5.71 10.86 -9.77
CA GLN A 33 -6.13 11.41 -11.06
C GLN A 33 -4.99 12.19 -11.75
N SER A 34 -4.20 12.95 -11.01
CA SER A 34 -3.01 13.65 -11.55
C SER A 34 -1.94 12.66 -12.06
N THR A 35 -1.75 11.52 -11.39
CA THR A 35 -0.80 10.48 -11.83
C THR A 35 -1.26 9.67 -13.03
N LYS A 36 -2.56 9.63 -13.35
CA LYS A 36 -3.07 8.97 -14.56
C LYS A 36 -2.71 9.72 -15.85
N VAL A 37 -2.32 10.99 -15.76
CA VAL A 37 -2.06 11.85 -16.92
C VAL A 37 -0.56 11.95 -17.28
N SER A 38 0.37 11.49 -16.43
CA SER A 38 1.78 11.91 -16.55
C SER A 38 2.88 10.85 -16.49
N LYS A 39 2.57 9.54 -16.51
CA LYS A 39 3.64 8.53 -16.61
C LYS A 39 3.34 7.49 -17.68
N PRO A 40 4.09 7.44 -18.80
CA PRO A 40 4.15 6.21 -19.59
C PRO A 40 4.69 5.12 -18.64
N GLN A 41 3.81 4.21 -18.23
CA GLN A 41 4.26 3.06 -17.47
C GLN A 41 5.18 2.25 -18.39
N PRO A 42 6.39 1.86 -17.93
CA PRO A 42 7.17 0.89 -18.68
C PRO A 42 6.29 -0.34 -18.92
N PRO A 43 6.40 -1.00 -20.09
CA PRO A 43 5.57 -2.16 -20.39
C PRO A 43 5.65 -3.15 -19.23
N HIS A 44 4.51 -3.42 -18.62
CA HIS A 44 4.42 -4.34 -17.48
C HIS A 44 4.82 -5.73 -17.95
N ARG A 45 6.07 -6.11 -17.73
CA ARG A 45 6.55 -7.46 -17.99
C ARG A 45 6.00 -8.34 -16.88
N GLN A 46 5.11 -9.27 -17.24
CA GLN A 46 4.67 -10.28 -16.29
C GLN A 46 5.91 -11.03 -15.80
N GLY A 47 6.13 -11.03 -14.49
CA GLY A 47 7.20 -11.82 -13.89
C GLY A 47 7.01 -13.29 -14.27
N SER A 48 8.10 -13.98 -14.58
CA SER A 48 8.07 -15.42 -14.91
C SER A 48 7.58 -16.29 -13.73
N GLY A 49 7.57 -15.73 -12.52
CA GLY A 49 7.12 -16.40 -11.31
C GLY A 49 5.59 -16.50 -11.21
N LYS A 50 5.11 -17.68 -10.82
CA LYS A 50 3.73 -17.84 -10.33
C LYS A 50 3.51 -16.99 -9.06
N SER A 51 2.26 -16.72 -8.70
CA SER A 51 1.92 -15.99 -7.45
C SER A 51 2.46 -16.71 -6.21
N ILE A 52 3.05 -15.97 -5.26
CA ILE A 52 3.54 -16.50 -3.97
C ILE A 52 2.38 -17.09 -3.15
N LEU A 53 1.15 -16.61 -3.36
CA LEU A 53 -0.06 -17.10 -2.70
C LEU A 53 -0.33 -18.58 -2.93
N ARG A 54 0.24 -19.19 -3.99
CA ARG A 54 0.14 -20.64 -4.24
C ARG A 54 0.71 -21.50 -3.11
N HIS A 55 1.59 -20.91 -2.31
CA HIS A 55 2.27 -21.56 -1.20
C HIS A 55 1.65 -21.19 0.14
N ALA A 56 0.75 -20.20 0.21
CA ALA A 56 0.13 -19.79 1.46
C ALA A 56 -0.53 -20.99 2.16
N GLY A 57 -0.28 -21.15 3.46
CA GLY A 57 -0.78 -22.27 4.27
C GLY A 57 -0.03 -23.60 4.10
N LYS A 58 0.93 -23.71 3.17
CA LYS A 58 1.84 -24.87 3.03
C LYS A 58 3.19 -24.68 3.72
N TRP A 59 3.40 -23.51 4.33
CA TRP A 59 4.64 -23.20 5.02
C TRP A 59 4.63 -24.00 6.32
N VAL A 60 5.64 -24.84 6.49
CA VAL A 60 5.85 -25.67 7.68
C VAL A 60 7.25 -25.36 8.17
N GLY A 61 7.40 -25.13 9.48
CA GLY A 61 8.66 -24.75 10.11
C GLY A 61 8.51 -23.51 10.99
N ASP A 62 9.21 -23.51 12.12
CA ASP A 62 9.44 -22.34 12.98
C ASP A 62 10.93 -21.95 12.94
N ASP A 63 11.48 -21.97 11.73
CA ASP A 63 12.90 -21.75 11.43
C ASP A 63 13.20 -20.28 11.14
N LEU A 64 12.24 -19.37 11.36
CA LEU A 64 12.41 -17.94 11.13
C LEU A 64 13.62 -17.37 11.87
N ARG A 65 13.81 -17.78 13.14
CA ARG A 65 14.92 -17.31 13.98
C ARG A 65 16.26 -17.83 13.48
N GLU A 66 16.32 -19.10 13.09
CA GLU A 66 17.52 -19.73 12.56
C GLU A 66 17.91 -19.11 11.21
N CYS A 67 16.96 -18.96 10.31
CA CYS A 67 17.14 -18.28 9.03
C CYS A 67 17.63 -16.84 9.22
N LEU A 68 17.05 -16.09 10.15
CA LEU A 68 17.49 -14.72 10.45
C LEU A 68 18.92 -14.70 11.01
N ALA A 69 19.26 -15.61 11.92
CA ALA A 69 20.60 -15.70 12.48
C ALA A 69 21.65 -15.99 11.40
N ILE A 70 21.37 -16.92 10.48
CA ILE A 70 22.25 -17.23 9.34
C ILE A 70 22.43 -16.02 8.42
N VAL A 71 21.36 -15.27 8.14
CA VAL A 71 21.45 -14.07 7.30
C VAL A 71 22.28 -12.98 7.98
N GLN A 72 22.07 -12.77 9.28
CA GLN A 72 22.84 -11.79 10.05
C GLN A 72 24.31 -12.18 10.16
N SER A 73 24.63 -13.47 10.34
CA SER A 73 26.01 -13.95 10.45
C SER A 73 26.73 -13.98 9.10
N SER A 74 26.02 -14.22 8.00
CA SER A 74 26.60 -14.31 6.65
C SER A 74 26.72 -12.98 5.94
N ARG A 75 25.90 -11.97 6.30
CA ARG A 75 26.07 -10.62 5.79
C ARG A 75 27.29 -9.99 6.46
N GLY A 76 28.30 -9.66 5.67
CA GLY A 76 29.39 -8.79 6.11
C GLY A 76 28.82 -7.45 6.58
N LEU A 77 29.41 -6.87 7.64
CA LEU A 77 29.09 -5.53 8.11
C LEU A 77 29.19 -4.57 6.92
N ALA A 78 28.05 -4.06 6.47
CA ALA A 78 28.02 -3.04 5.44
C ALA A 78 28.53 -1.74 6.10
N GLU A 79 29.76 -1.36 5.80
CA GLU A 79 30.25 -0.02 6.08
C GLU A 79 29.63 0.92 5.04
N PHE A 80 28.91 1.94 5.52
CA PHE A 80 28.34 3.02 4.71
C PHE A 80 29.13 4.30 4.96
#